data_AF-A0A6P0YC63-F1
#
_entry.id   AF-A0A6P0YC63-F1
#
_cell.length_a   1.000
_cell.length_b   1.000
_cell.length_c   1.000
_cell.angle_alpha   90.00
_cell.angle_beta   90.00
_cell.angle_gamma   90.00
#
_symmetry.space_group_name_H-M   'P 1'
#
loop_
_entity.id
_entity.type
_entity.pdbx_description
1 polymer ?
#
loop_
_entity_poly.entity_id
_entity_poly.type
_entity_poly.pdbx_seq_one_letter_code
_entity_poly.pdbx_strand_id
1 'polypeptide(L)'
;ASHVDEYLQNRSLPIWASLARLRTELYRDVQGIYYGHSRELELAFGELGPFWGRHYLFWHHGQPLTLIYEVFSPYLKKYLGQTNVTDTDFQK
;
A
#
# COMPACT_ATOMS: atom_id res chain seq x y z
N ALA A 1 1.67 -17.04 12.94
CA ALA A 1 1.30 -15.66 13.29
C ALA A 1 2.30 -14.97 14.23
N SER A 2 3.35 -15.62 14.76
CA SER A 2 4.23 -15.08 15.82
C SER A 2 5.45 -14.28 15.36
N HIS A 3 5.79 -14.27 14.08
CA HIS A 3 7.05 -13.68 13.60
C HIS A 3 6.92 -12.18 13.27
N VAL A 4 5.71 -11.70 12.98
CA VAL A 4 5.50 -10.28 12.61
C VAL A 4 5.89 -9.34 13.75
N ASP A 5 5.54 -9.69 14.99
CA ASP A 5 5.85 -8.85 16.16
C ASP A 5 7.36 -8.79 16.44
N GLU A 6 8.14 -9.81 16.04
CA GLU A 6 9.60 -9.80 16.12
C GLU A 6 10.22 -8.72 15.21
N TYR A 7 9.62 -8.51 14.04
CA TYR A 7 10.10 -7.55 13.03
C TYR A 7 9.42 -6.18 13.12
N LEU A 8 8.21 -6.09 13.68
CA LEU A 8 7.40 -4.86 13.82
C LEU A 8 7.15 -4.51 15.28
N GLN A 9 8.21 -4.56 16.10
CA GLN A 9 8.15 -4.31 17.54
C GLN A 9 7.54 -2.95 17.90
N ASN A 10 7.76 -1.93 17.06
CA ASN A 10 7.15 -0.63 17.24
C ASN A 10 6.16 -0.32 16.11
N ARG A 11 4.87 -0.50 16.41
CA ARG A 11 3.75 -0.26 15.49
C ARG A 11 3.50 1.22 15.18
N SER A 12 4.13 2.14 15.90
CA SER A 12 4.09 3.58 15.60
C SER A 12 5.13 4.02 14.58
N LEU A 13 6.13 3.18 14.30
CA LEU A 13 7.09 3.44 13.23
C LEU A 13 6.52 3.00 11.89
N PRO A 14 6.83 3.72 10.79
CA PRO A 14 6.56 3.23 9.46
C PRO A 14 7.12 1.80 9.31
N ILE A 15 6.35 0.90 8.71
CA ILE A 15 6.73 -0.51 8.51
C ILE A 15 8.16 -0.62 7.95
N TRP A 16 8.52 0.29 7.04
CA TRP A 16 9.84 0.31 6.42
C TRP A 16 10.97 0.73 7.38
N ALA A 17 10.70 1.59 8.37
CA ALA A 17 11.72 1.96 9.36
C ALA A 17 12.07 0.79 10.29
N SER A 18 11.08 -0.03 10.65
CA SER A 18 11.27 -1.24 11.44
C SER A 18 12.05 -2.30 10.65
N LEU A 19 11.70 -2.50 9.38
CA LEU A 19 12.32 -3.51 8.52
C LEU A 19 13.74 -3.13 8.04
N ALA A 20 14.01 -1.84 7.75
CA ALA A 20 15.33 -1.39 7.29
C ALA A 20 16.44 -1.56 8.35
N ARG A 21 16.08 -1.53 9.64
CA ARG A 21 17.01 -1.73 10.76
C ARG A 21 17.63 -3.13 10.77
N LEU A 22 16.98 -4.10 10.13
CA LEU A 22 17.40 -5.50 10.12
C LEU A 22 18.32 -5.84 8.94
N ARG A 23 18.62 -4.89 8.03
CA ARG A 23 19.44 -5.12 6.82
C ARG A 23 18.99 -6.32 5.98
N THR A 24 17.72 -6.68 6.06
CA THR A 24 17.17 -7.88 5.45
C THR A 24 16.87 -7.64 3.98
N GLU A 25 17.27 -8.60 3.12
CA GLU A 25 16.78 -8.66 1.74
C GLU A 25 15.26 -8.81 1.80
N LEU A 26 14.57 -7.79 1.31
CA LEU A 26 13.11 -7.72 1.36
C LEU A 26 12.58 -7.72 -0.07
N TYR A 27 12.01 -8.86 -0.43
CA TYR A 27 11.32 -9.02 -1.69
C TYR A 27 9.85 -8.63 -1.51
N ARG A 28 9.38 -7.74 -2.40
CA ARG A 28 7.98 -7.32 -2.48
C ARG A 28 7.34 -8.04 -3.66
N ASP A 29 6.34 -8.83 -3.37
CA ASP A 29 5.59 -9.55 -4.38
C ASP A 29 4.21 -8.89 -4.56
N VAL A 30 4.05 -8.09 -5.62
CA VAL A 30 2.80 -7.36 -5.88
C VAL A 30 1.75 -8.30 -6.44
N GLN A 31 0.70 -8.54 -5.66
CA GLN A 31 -0.35 -9.50 -5.96
C GLN A 31 -1.55 -8.88 -6.66
N GLY A 32 -1.79 -7.58 -6.46
CA GLY A 32 -2.89 -6.91 -7.13
C GLY A 32 -2.81 -5.39 -7.09
N ILE A 33 -3.36 -4.78 -8.13
CA ILE A 33 -3.53 -3.34 -8.31
C ILE A 33 -5.02 -3.08 -8.49
N TYR A 34 -5.49 -2.01 -7.88
CA TYR A 34 -6.90 -1.63 -7.84
C TYR A 34 -7.06 -0.19 -8.31
N TYR A 35 -8.15 0.05 -9.03
CA TYR A 35 -8.64 1.37 -9.38
C TYR A 35 -10.14 1.39 -9.15
N GLY A 36 -10.62 2.35 -8.36
CA GLY A 36 -12.06 2.46 -8.11
C GLY A 36 -12.43 3.51 -7.09
N HIS A 37 -13.71 3.52 -6.73
CA HIS A 37 -14.31 4.50 -5.84
C HIS A 37 -14.75 3.84 -4.52
N SER A 38 -14.61 4.56 -3.41
CA SER A 38 -15.07 4.12 -2.08
C SER A 38 -15.44 5.34 -1.26
N ARG A 39 -16.69 5.40 -0.82
CA ARG A 39 -17.22 6.51 -0.04
C ARG A 39 -16.50 6.67 1.30
N GLU A 40 -16.14 5.55 1.93
CA GLU A 40 -15.42 5.53 3.19
C GLU A 40 -14.03 6.16 3.05
N LEU A 41 -13.34 5.86 1.93
CA LEU A 41 -12.04 6.46 1.63
C LEU A 41 -12.15 7.94 1.27
N GLU A 42 -13.20 8.35 0.57
CA GLU A 42 -13.47 9.78 0.32
C GLU A 42 -13.63 10.55 1.62
N LEU A 43 -14.41 10.02 2.57
CA LEU A 43 -14.60 10.61 3.88
C LEU A 43 -13.31 10.64 4.70
N ALA A 44 -12.54 9.54 4.70
CA ALA A 44 -11.31 9.43 5.48
C ALA A 44 -10.18 10.32 4.95
N PHE A 45 -10.04 10.44 3.63
CA PHE A 45 -9.03 11.28 3.01
C PHE A 45 -9.47 12.73 2.81
N GLY A 46 -10.78 13.02 2.83
CA GLY A 46 -11.32 14.34 2.51
C GLY A 46 -11.14 14.72 1.03
N GLU A 47 -10.97 13.73 0.16
CA GLU A 47 -10.68 13.88 -1.27
C GLU A 47 -11.57 12.92 -2.06
N LEU A 48 -12.17 13.39 -3.14
CA LEU A 48 -12.97 12.53 -4.01
C LEU A 48 -12.08 11.57 -4.79
N GLY A 49 -12.61 10.37 -5.06
CA GLY A 49 -11.95 9.37 -5.89
C GLY A 49 -11.76 9.81 -7.35
N PRO A 50 -11.26 8.92 -8.21
CA PRO A 50 -10.95 7.51 -7.94
C PRO A 50 -9.66 7.32 -7.15
N PHE A 51 -9.56 6.18 -6.47
CA PHE A 51 -8.41 5.77 -5.68
C PHE A 51 -7.62 4.70 -6.40
N TRP A 52 -6.29 4.85 -6.35
CA TRP A 52 -5.38 3.77 -6.65
C TRP A 52 -5.10 3.00 -5.36
N GLY A 53 -5.17 1.68 -5.45
CA GLY A 53 -4.77 0.79 -4.37
C GLY A 53 -3.86 -0.32 -4.88
N ARG A 54 -3.11 -0.93 -3.99
CA ARG A 54 -2.41 -2.19 -4.28
C ARG A 54 -2.26 -3.02 -3.02
N HIS A 55 -2.00 -4.30 -3.23
CA HIS A 55 -1.55 -5.15 -2.16
C HIS A 55 -0.39 -6.03 -2.59
N TYR A 56 0.48 -6.32 -1.64
CA TYR A 56 1.68 -7.14 -1.86
C TYR A 56 2.05 -7.92 -0.61
N LEU A 57 2.69 -9.07 -0.84
CA LEU A 57 3.33 -9.87 0.19
C LEU A 57 4.77 -9.40 0.36
N PHE A 58 5.15 -9.16 1.61
CA PHE A 58 6.55 -9.08 1.99
C PHE A 58 7.08 -10.47 2.27
N TRP A 59 8.22 -10.79 1.67
CA TRP A 59 8.94 -12.03 1.90
C TRP A 59 10.24 -11.78 2.64
N HIS A 60 10.59 -12.71 3.54
CA HIS A 60 11.85 -12.72 4.26
C HIS A 60 12.33 -14.18 4.40
N HIS A 61 13.57 -14.46 3.98
CA HIS A 61 14.14 -15.82 3.95
C HIS A 61 13.23 -16.86 3.29
N GLY A 62 12.61 -16.51 2.16
CA GLY A 62 11.72 -17.41 1.41
C GLY A 62 10.38 -17.71 2.10
N GLN A 63 10.05 -17.01 3.19
CA GLN A 63 8.77 -17.14 3.90
C GLN A 63 7.98 -15.83 3.83
N PRO A 64 6.64 -15.89 3.70
CA PRO A 64 5.80 -14.70 3.71
C PRO A 64 5.80 -14.09 5.12
N LEU A 65 6.23 -12.84 5.22
CA LEU A 65 6.33 -12.10 6.47
C LEU A 65 5.00 -11.40 6.78
N THR A 66 4.49 -10.57 5.86
CA THR A 66 3.25 -9.81 6.08
C THR A 66 2.60 -9.43 4.75
N LEU A 67 1.28 -9.21 4.76
CA LEU A 67 0.50 -8.69 3.64
C LEU A 67 0.14 -7.24 3.91
N ILE A 68 0.44 -6.36 2.95
CA ILE A 68 0.16 -4.93 3.06
C ILE A 68 -0.88 -4.54 2.03
N TYR A 69 -1.92 -3.86 2.49
CA TYR A 69 -2.86 -3.12 1.66
C TYR A 69 -2.57 -1.63 1.81
N GLU A 70 -2.37 -0.96 0.69
CA GLU A 70 -2.17 0.49 0.67
C GLU A 70 -3.04 1.13 -0.40
N VAL A 71 -3.58 2.30 -0.05
CA VAL A 71 -4.42 3.12 -0.93
C VAL A 71 -3.83 4.52 -0.95
N PHE A 72 -3.73 5.09 -2.15
CA PHE A 72 -3.12 6.39 -2.38
C PHE A 72 -4.19 7.49 -2.36
N SER A 73 -4.01 8.49 -1.52
CA SER A 73 -4.87 9.66 -1.49
C SER A 73 -4.75 10.47 -2.80
N PRO A 74 -5.87 10.87 -3.42
CA PRO A 74 -5.88 11.72 -4.61
C PRO A 74 -5.18 13.07 -4.43
N TYR A 75 -5.01 13.53 -3.18
CA TYR A 75 -4.23 14.73 -2.84
C TYR A 75 -2.81 14.70 -3.43
N LEU A 76 -2.22 13.51 -3.61
CA LEU A 76 -0.87 13.36 -4.21
C LEU A 76 -0.76 13.93 -5.63
N LYS A 77 -1.87 14.08 -6.37
CA LYS A 77 -1.90 14.76 -7.68
C LYS A 77 -1.33 16.18 -7.63
N LYS A 78 -1.43 16.86 -6.49
CA LYS A 78 -0.81 18.18 -6.25
C LYS A 78 0.70 18.18 -6.48
N TYR A 79 1.37 17.06 -6.19
CA TYR A 79 2.83 16.94 -6.28
C TYR A 79 3.29 16.13 -7.49
N LEU A 80 2.53 15.10 -7.88
CA LEU A 80 2.91 14.17 -8.95
C LEU A 80 2.33 14.53 -10.32
N GLY A 81 1.43 15.52 -10.37
CA GLY A 81 0.67 15.86 -11.57
C GLY A 81 -0.63 15.06 -11.70
N GLN A 82 -1.43 15.40 -12.71
CA GLN A 82 -2.68 14.69 -12.99
C GLN A 82 -2.40 13.32 -13.63
N THR A 83 -3.21 12.33 -13.26
CA THR A 83 -3.22 11.02 -13.91
C THR A 83 -4.09 11.09 -15.16
N ASN A 84 -3.55 10.68 -16.32
CA ASN A 84 -4.30 10.63 -17.59
C ASN A 84 -5.21 9.40 -17.70
N VAL A 85 -5.79 8.96 -16.58
CA VAL A 85 -6.54 7.71 -16.50
C VAL A 85 -7.97 8.03 -16.11
N THR A 86 -8.91 7.48 -16.87
CA THR A 86 -10.35 7.72 -16.75
C THR A 86 -11.06 6.44 -16.32
N ASP A 87 -12.26 6.58 -15.73
CA ASP A 87 -13.05 5.42 -15.29
C ASP A 87 -13.36 4.44 -16.45
N THR A 88 -13.46 4.95 -17.68
CA THR A 88 -13.66 4.16 -18.89
C THR A 88 -12.51 3.22 -19.22
N ASP A 89 -11.30 3.47 -18.72
CA ASP A 89 -10.14 2.61 -18.97
C ASP A 89 -10.21 1.27 -18.20
N PHE A 90 -11.10 1.18 -17.19
CA PHE A 90 -11.26 0.00 -16.33
C PHE A 90 -12.68 -0.59 -16.31
N GLN A 91 -13.61 -0.08 -17.10
CA GLN A 91 -14.88 -0.75 -17.34
C GLN A 91 -14.69 -1.84 -18.39
N LYS A 92 -14.42 -3.07 -17.92
CA LYS A 92 -14.57 -4.31 -18.70
C LYS A 92 -15.63 -5.19 -18.07
#